data_AF-A0A940DGL1-F1
#
_entry.id   AF-A0A940DGL1-F1
#
_cell.length_a   1.000
_cell.length_b   1.000
_cell.length_c   1.000
_cell.angle_alpha   90.00
_cell.angle_beta   90.00
_cell.angle_gamma   90.00
#
_symmetry.space_group_name_H-M   'P 1'
#
loop_
_entity.id
_entity.type
_entity.pdbx_description
1 polymer ?
#
loop_
_entity_poly.entity_id
_entity_poly.type
_entity_poly.pdbx_seq_one_letter_code
_entity_poly.pdbx_strand_id
1 'polypeptide(L)'
;MLFAVAPTVLVAEASGESAYILHDGVKVYSDNTLGTVIAELAVNTSVTVTGSEQIDGETYYILDYNGSVGYVRAAYVYYAEFYGAELNVRAAKCLADKVGGRINVYASPAEGAEVLYTLSDGVRVDVAECGSEEYYLLIRGDGNGYVKKSEVTEGLSRNQRVALAVTLISVVCVIGIFALIYVQRNKEYIAARKARRNALKKGTDLPE
;
A
#
# COMPACT_ATOMS: atom_id res chain seq x y z
N MET A 1 43.09 38.43 -14.86
CA MET A 1 41.76 38.18 -15.46
C MET A 1 41.29 36.83 -14.97
N LEU A 2 40.21 36.80 -14.19
CA LEU A 2 39.53 35.58 -13.75
C LEU A 2 38.92 34.90 -14.97
N PHE A 3 39.29 33.66 -15.28
CA PHE A 3 38.52 32.81 -16.18
C PHE A 3 37.61 31.93 -15.33
N ALA A 4 36.30 32.10 -15.52
CA ALA A 4 35.27 31.33 -14.85
C ALA A 4 35.38 29.85 -15.25
N VAL A 5 35.38 28.99 -14.24
CA VAL A 5 35.23 27.54 -14.36
C VAL A 5 33.82 27.26 -14.83
N ALA A 6 33.66 26.66 -16.01
CA ALA A 6 32.39 26.08 -16.41
C ALA A 6 32.14 24.81 -15.56
N PRO A 7 30.93 24.59 -15.03
CA PRO A 7 30.63 23.41 -14.24
C PRO A 7 30.72 22.17 -15.13
N THR A 8 31.60 21.25 -14.74
CA THR A 8 31.69 19.90 -15.30
C THR A 8 30.40 19.17 -14.95
N VAL A 9 29.46 19.10 -15.89
CA VAL A 9 28.33 18.16 -15.81
C VAL A 9 28.92 16.78 -16.02
N LEU A 10 28.89 15.96 -14.96
CA LEU A 10 29.11 14.51 -15.06
C LEU A 10 27.95 13.92 -15.87
N VAL A 11 28.13 13.86 -17.19
CA VAL A 11 27.28 13.04 -18.06
C VAL A 11 27.72 11.60 -17.85
N ALA A 12 26.86 10.78 -17.25
CA ALA A 12 27.08 9.34 -17.17
C ALA A 12 27.21 8.79 -18.60
N GLU A 13 28.31 8.11 -18.89
CA GLU A 13 28.47 7.37 -20.14
C GLU A 13 27.41 6.26 -20.21
N ALA A 14 26.82 6.10 -21.39
CA ALA A 14 25.82 5.07 -21.67
C ALA A 14 26.40 3.66 -21.43
N SER A 15 26.17 3.10 -20.25
CA SER A 15 26.15 1.65 -20.06
C SER A 15 24.77 1.16 -20.50
N GLY A 16 24.72 0.15 -21.37
CA GLY A 16 23.49 -0.48 -21.83
C GLY A 16 22.76 -1.22 -20.71
N GLU A 17 22.27 -0.48 -19.72
CA GLU A 17 21.71 -1.01 -18.50
C GLU A 17 20.27 -1.42 -18.74
N SER A 18 19.99 -2.67 -18.42
CA SER A 18 18.64 -3.22 -18.49
C SER A 18 17.82 -2.66 -17.33
N ALA A 19 16.83 -1.84 -17.67
CA ALA A 19 15.86 -1.31 -16.73
C ALA A 19 14.48 -1.95 -17.00
N TYR A 20 13.55 -1.78 -16.06
CA TYR A 20 12.23 -2.39 -16.14
C TYR A 20 11.14 -1.33 -16.05
N ILE A 21 10.11 -1.50 -16.87
CA ILE A 21 8.93 -0.64 -16.84
C ILE A 21 8.09 -0.92 -15.60
N LEU A 22 7.69 0.13 -14.89
CA LEU A 22 7.03 0.02 -13.59
C LEU A 22 5.55 -0.33 -13.68
N HIS A 23 4.82 0.16 -14.68
CA HIS A 23 3.39 -0.13 -14.80
C HIS A 23 2.97 -0.34 -16.25
N ASP A 24 1.75 -0.85 -16.44
CA ASP A 24 1.21 -1.07 -17.77
C ASP A 24 0.87 0.27 -18.45
N GLY A 25 0.89 0.28 -19.77
CA GLY A 25 0.52 1.45 -20.57
C GLY A 25 1.55 2.60 -20.56
N VAL A 26 2.82 2.32 -20.25
CA VAL A 26 3.85 3.36 -20.25
C VAL A 26 4.17 3.77 -21.67
N LYS A 27 3.93 5.05 -21.97
CA LYS A 27 4.13 5.63 -23.30
C LYS A 27 5.59 5.98 -23.53
N VAL A 28 6.08 5.59 -24.70
CA VAL A 28 7.36 6.05 -25.26
C VAL A 28 7.06 7.11 -26.29
N TYR A 29 7.70 8.27 -26.14
CA TYR A 29 7.52 9.43 -27.00
C TYR A 29 8.66 9.55 -28.01
N SER A 30 8.37 10.12 -29.19
CA SER A 30 9.37 10.42 -30.23
C SER A 30 10.39 11.49 -29.81
N ASP A 31 10.02 12.32 -28.84
CA ASP A 31 10.87 13.36 -28.27
C ASP A 31 10.55 13.55 -26.78
N ASN A 32 11.42 14.33 -26.13
CA ASN A 32 11.41 14.62 -24.71
C ASN A 32 10.39 15.71 -24.30
N THR A 33 9.61 16.25 -25.24
CA THR A 33 8.53 17.23 -25.01
C THR A 33 7.13 16.61 -25.05
N LEU A 34 7.05 15.28 -24.82
CA LEU A 34 5.82 14.49 -24.97
C LEU A 34 5.25 14.54 -26.40
N GLY A 35 6.12 14.33 -27.40
CA GLY A 35 5.76 14.24 -28.81
C GLY A 35 4.81 13.09 -29.18
N THR A 36 4.99 12.51 -30.37
CA THR A 36 4.11 11.40 -30.80
C THR A 36 4.42 10.15 -29.97
N VAL A 37 3.38 9.44 -29.52
CA VAL A 37 3.54 8.13 -28.88
C VAL A 37 3.97 7.13 -29.94
N ILE A 38 5.18 6.59 -29.81
CA ILE A 38 5.77 5.62 -30.75
C ILE A 38 5.67 4.18 -30.25
N ALA A 39 5.48 3.99 -28.95
CA ALA A 39 5.23 2.69 -28.34
C ALA A 39 4.47 2.83 -27.03
N GLU A 40 3.84 1.73 -26.63
CA GLU A 40 3.23 1.56 -25.31
C GLU A 40 3.80 0.28 -24.70
N LEU A 41 4.40 0.40 -23.53
CA LEU A 41 5.13 -0.68 -22.86
C LEU A 41 4.34 -1.23 -21.70
N ALA A 42 4.36 -2.55 -21.56
CA ALA A 42 3.75 -3.25 -20.45
C ALA A 42 4.66 -3.24 -19.22
N VAL A 43 4.05 -3.45 -18.04
CA VAL A 43 4.79 -3.63 -16.78
C VAL A 43 5.85 -4.74 -16.90
N ASN A 44 6.99 -4.56 -16.24
CA ASN A 44 8.16 -5.45 -16.25
C ASN A 44 8.78 -5.68 -17.64
N THR A 45 8.39 -4.91 -18.67
CA THR A 45 9.11 -4.91 -19.93
C THR A 45 10.54 -4.46 -19.67
N SER A 46 11.52 -5.26 -20.08
CA SER A 46 12.92 -4.87 -20.02
C SER A 46 13.21 -3.88 -21.15
N VAL A 47 13.86 -2.77 -20.81
CA VAL A 47 14.28 -1.72 -21.73
C VAL A 47 15.75 -1.42 -21.53
N THR A 48 16.43 -1.05 -22.61
CA THR A 48 17.81 -0.57 -22.54
C THR A 48 17.79 0.95 -22.50
N VAL A 49 18.22 1.52 -21.38
CA VAL A 49 18.38 2.98 -21.27
C VAL A 49 19.76 3.36 -21.81
N THR A 50 19.79 4.29 -22.74
CA THR A 50 21.01 4.77 -23.42
C THR A 50 21.41 6.18 -22.99
N GLY A 51 20.57 6.86 -22.21
CA GLY A 51 20.85 8.20 -21.70
C GLY A 51 19.70 8.79 -20.90
N SER A 52 19.87 10.04 -20.48
CA SER A 52 18.82 10.80 -19.79
C SER A 52 18.90 12.28 -20.13
N GLU A 53 17.76 12.95 -20.11
CA GLU A 53 17.64 14.39 -20.30
C GLU A 53 16.67 14.97 -19.27
N GLN A 54 16.94 16.20 -18.82
CA GLN A 54 16.09 16.91 -17.88
C GLN A 54 15.40 18.07 -18.57
N ILE A 55 14.07 18.11 -18.52
CA ILE A 55 13.23 19.15 -19.13
C ILE A 55 12.16 19.58 -18.13
N ASP A 56 12.06 20.89 -17.92
CA ASP A 56 11.09 21.50 -17.02
C ASP A 56 11.05 20.87 -15.61
N GLY A 57 12.22 20.41 -15.13
CA GLY A 57 12.39 19.77 -13.83
C GLY A 57 12.13 18.25 -13.82
N GLU A 58 11.61 17.69 -14.91
CA GLU A 58 11.36 16.26 -15.07
C GLU A 58 12.50 15.56 -15.81
N THR A 59 12.86 14.36 -15.37
CA THR A 59 13.87 13.54 -16.06
C THR A 59 13.21 12.55 -17.00
N TYR A 60 13.68 12.50 -18.23
CA TYR A 60 13.34 11.51 -19.24
C TYR A 60 14.53 10.59 -19.48
N TYR A 61 14.28 9.29 -19.52
CA TYR A 61 15.24 8.32 -20.02
C TYR A 61 15.08 8.13 -21.53
N ILE A 62 16.24 7.97 -22.17
CA ILE A 62 16.37 7.72 -23.60
C ILE A 62 16.48 6.22 -23.78
N LEU A 63 15.60 5.64 -24.59
CA LEU A 63 15.56 4.22 -24.91
C LEU A 63 16.03 4.01 -26.35
N ASP A 64 16.80 2.95 -26.59
CA ASP A 64 16.90 2.37 -27.93
C ASP A 64 15.69 1.46 -28.15
N TYR A 65 14.75 1.90 -28.98
CA TYR A 65 13.54 1.14 -29.31
C TYR A 65 13.48 0.89 -30.81
N ASN A 66 13.74 -0.35 -31.22
CA ASN A 66 13.75 -0.79 -32.62
C ASN A 66 14.65 0.08 -33.53
N GLY A 67 15.80 0.54 -33.04
CA GLY A 67 16.73 1.38 -33.79
C GLY A 67 16.30 2.84 -33.92
N SER A 68 15.26 3.25 -33.18
CA SER A 68 14.83 4.64 -33.02
C SER A 68 15.02 5.09 -31.57
N VAL A 69 15.29 6.38 -31.40
CA VAL A 69 15.38 7.00 -30.08
C VAL A 69 13.97 7.22 -29.54
N GLY A 70 13.69 6.67 -28.35
CA GLY A 70 12.45 6.87 -27.63
C GLY A 70 12.67 7.54 -26.29
N TYR A 71 11.68 8.27 -25.79
CA TYR A 71 11.75 8.97 -24.51
C TYR A 71 10.65 8.46 -23.59
N VAL A 72 11.04 8.09 -22.37
CA VAL A 72 10.13 7.66 -21.31
C VAL A 72 10.44 8.46 -20.05
N ARG A 73 9.44 8.81 -19.25
CA ARG A 73 9.71 9.47 -17.96
C ARG A 73 10.52 8.54 -17.06
N ALA A 74 11.57 9.06 -16.45
CA ALA A 74 12.42 8.31 -15.54
C ALA A 74 11.65 7.72 -14.37
N ALA A 75 10.59 8.40 -13.94
CA ALA A 75 9.65 7.92 -12.93
C ALA A 75 9.05 6.55 -13.26
N TYR A 76 8.89 6.18 -14.54
CA TYR A 76 8.24 4.93 -14.94
C TYR A 76 9.22 3.78 -15.22
N VAL A 77 10.50 3.99 -14.93
CA VAL A 77 11.57 3.05 -15.21
C VAL A 77 12.35 2.79 -13.93
N TYR A 78 12.56 1.51 -13.63
CA TYR A 78 13.29 1.07 -12.45
C TYR A 78 14.54 0.28 -12.84
N TYR A 79 15.68 0.66 -12.25
CA TYR A 79 16.92 -0.09 -12.38
C TYR A 79 17.13 -0.99 -11.17
N ALA A 80 17.12 -2.31 -11.39
CA ALA A 80 17.36 -3.27 -10.32
C ALA A 80 18.81 -3.22 -9.79
N GLU A 81 19.79 -2.87 -10.64
CA GLU A 81 21.21 -3.00 -10.31
C GLU A 81 21.80 -1.77 -9.58
N PHE A 82 21.33 -0.55 -9.86
CA PHE A 82 21.88 0.69 -9.27
C PHE A 82 21.62 0.86 -7.78
N TYR A 83 20.56 0.25 -7.27
CA TYR A 83 20.22 0.39 -5.86
C TYR A 83 20.98 -0.61 -4.98
N GLY A 84 21.89 -1.43 -5.55
CA GLY A 84 22.67 -2.42 -4.80
C GLY A 84 21.80 -3.42 -4.03
N ALA A 85 20.53 -3.52 -4.39
CA ALA A 85 19.56 -4.35 -3.73
C ALA A 85 19.28 -5.54 -4.64
N GLU A 86 19.67 -6.74 -4.20
CA GLU A 86 18.78 -7.88 -4.47
C GLU A 86 17.39 -7.40 -4.04
N LEU A 87 16.39 -7.48 -4.94
CA LEU A 87 15.02 -7.11 -4.61
C LEU A 87 14.58 -8.01 -3.45
N ASN A 88 14.77 -7.52 -2.24
CA ASN A 88 14.43 -8.19 -1.01
C ASN A 88 12.93 -7.98 -0.82
N VAL A 89 12.16 -8.70 -1.64
CA VAL A 89 10.71 -8.58 -1.69
C VAL A 89 10.15 -9.14 -0.40
N ARG A 90 9.36 -8.32 0.29
CA ARG A 90 8.69 -8.67 1.53
C ARG A 90 7.20 -8.44 1.40
N ALA A 91 6.44 -9.39 1.91
CA ALA A 91 5.01 -9.22 2.06
C ALA A 91 4.72 -8.21 3.17
N ALA A 92 3.91 -7.21 2.86
CA ALA A 92 3.47 -6.18 3.79
C ALA A 92 1.98 -5.88 3.60
N LYS A 93 1.49 -4.88 4.34
CA LYS A 93 0.13 -4.37 4.22
C LYS A 93 0.12 -2.86 4.16
N CYS A 94 -0.82 -2.30 3.41
CA CYS A 94 -1.07 -0.87 3.42
C CYS A 94 -1.59 -0.43 4.80
N LEU A 95 -1.05 0.68 5.30
CA LEU A 95 -1.35 1.27 6.60
C LEU A 95 -1.82 2.72 6.41
N ALA A 96 -3.12 2.96 6.57
CA ALA A 96 -3.65 4.31 6.54
C ALA A 96 -3.62 4.99 7.92
N ASP A 97 -3.70 6.32 7.89
CA ASP A 97 -3.83 7.18 9.07
C ASP A 97 -5.18 7.02 9.78
N LYS A 98 -6.23 6.63 9.04
CA LYS A 98 -7.59 6.43 9.54
C LYS A 98 -8.22 5.12 9.08
N VAL A 99 -9.26 4.68 9.81
CA VAL A 99 -10.01 3.46 9.48
C VAL A 99 -10.69 3.63 8.13
N GLY A 100 -10.50 2.67 7.24
CA GLY A 100 -10.98 2.74 5.86
C GLY A 100 -10.27 3.79 4.99
N GLY A 101 -9.15 4.34 5.46
CA GLY A 101 -8.31 5.25 4.68
C GLY A 101 -7.68 4.58 3.46
N ARG A 102 -7.15 5.42 2.58
CA ARG A 102 -6.49 5.00 1.33
C ARG A 102 -5.04 5.49 1.33
N ILE A 103 -4.20 4.73 0.66
CA ILE A 103 -2.76 4.97 0.53
C ILE A 103 -2.51 5.25 -0.95
N ASN A 104 -1.73 6.28 -1.23
CA ASN A 104 -1.34 6.63 -2.60
C ASN A 104 -0.17 5.77 -3.04
N VAL A 105 -0.21 5.33 -4.29
CA VAL A 105 0.94 4.74 -4.98
C VAL A 105 1.41 5.75 -6.01
N TYR A 106 2.67 6.14 -5.89
CA TYR A 106 3.29 7.24 -6.63
C TYR A 106 4.08 6.72 -7.82
N ALA A 107 4.20 7.56 -8.84
CA ALA A 107 5.03 7.32 -10.01
C ALA A 107 6.52 7.30 -9.68
N SER A 108 6.99 8.11 -8.74
CA SER A 108 8.40 8.20 -8.35
C SER A 108 8.56 8.33 -6.83
N PRO A 109 9.74 8.03 -6.26
CA PRO A 109 10.01 8.18 -4.83
C PRO A 109 10.38 9.63 -4.47
N ALA A 110 9.55 10.59 -4.88
CA ALA A 110 9.78 12.02 -4.72
C ALA A 110 8.55 12.73 -4.12
N GLU A 111 8.78 13.84 -3.43
CA GLU A 111 7.69 14.69 -2.94
C GLU A 111 6.93 15.33 -4.11
N GLY A 112 5.61 15.34 -4.04
CA GLY A 112 4.75 15.89 -5.10
C GLY A 112 4.62 15.00 -6.34
N ALA A 113 5.15 13.77 -6.32
CA ALA A 113 5.04 12.82 -7.42
C ALA A 113 3.58 12.53 -7.81
N GLU A 114 3.37 12.24 -9.10
CA GLU A 114 2.08 11.83 -9.64
C GLU A 114 1.56 10.59 -8.89
N VAL A 115 0.28 10.62 -8.51
CA VAL A 115 -0.40 9.46 -7.91
C VAL A 115 -0.97 8.60 -9.04
N LEU A 116 -0.43 7.39 -9.19
CA LEU A 116 -0.87 6.43 -10.19
C LEU A 116 -2.24 5.82 -9.82
N TYR A 117 -2.37 5.35 -8.58
CA TYR A 117 -3.59 4.76 -8.04
C TYR A 117 -3.58 4.76 -6.51
N THR A 118 -4.66 4.25 -5.90
CA THR A 118 -4.80 4.19 -4.45
C THR A 118 -5.23 2.82 -3.96
N LEU A 119 -4.67 2.40 -2.82
CA LEU A 119 -4.96 1.14 -2.15
C LEU A 119 -5.68 1.38 -0.82
N SER A 120 -6.56 0.47 -0.41
CA SER A 120 -7.25 0.56 0.87
C SER A 120 -6.38 0.06 2.04
N ASP A 121 -6.60 0.55 3.26
CA ASP A 121 -5.94 0.02 4.47
C ASP A 121 -6.14 -1.50 4.61
N GLY A 122 -5.05 -2.20 4.91
CA GLY A 122 -5.03 -3.65 5.13
C GLY A 122 -4.87 -4.49 3.86
N VAL A 123 -4.86 -3.89 2.67
CA VAL A 123 -4.51 -4.60 1.43
C VAL A 123 -3.10 -5.17 1.56
N ARG A 124 -2.93 -6.45 1.20
CA ARG A 124 -1.62 -7.11 1.15
C ARG A 124 -0.89 -6.69 -0.11
N VAL A 125 0.38 -6.37 0.04
CA VAL A 125 1.26 -5.91 -1.04
C VAL A 125 2.64 -6.54 -0.86
N ASP A 126 3.39 -6.63 -1.94
CA ASP A 126 4.81 -6.94 -1.89
C ASP A 126 5.61 -5.65 -2.04
N VAL A 127 6.63 -5.46 -1.21
CA VAL A 127 7.46 -4.26 -1.22
C VAL A 127 8.95 -4.62 -1.23
N ALA A 128 9.75 -3.77 -1.85
CA ALA A 128 11.21 -3.88 -1.88
C ALA A 128 11.86 -2.52 -1.59
N GLU A 129 13.09 -2.57 -1.09
CA GLU A 129 13.92 -1.38 -0.96
C GLU A 129 14.27 -0.83 -2.35
N CYS A 130 14.18 0.49 -2.50
CA CYS A 130 14.45 1.19 -3.76
C CYS A 130 15.47 2.31 -3.59
N GLY A 131 16.32 2.22 -2.58
CA GLY A 131 17.33 3.23 -2.23
C GLY A 131 16.79 4.54 -1.67
N SER A 132 15.47 4.69 -1.53
CA SER A 132 14.85 5.83 -0.86
C SER A 132 14.70 5.58 0.64
N GLU A 133 14.95 6.59 1.47
CA GLU A 133 14.70 6.52 2.91
C GLU A 133 13.20 6.56 3.23
N GLU A 134 12.40 7.21 2.38
CA GLU A 134 10.97 7.46 2.63
C GLU A 134 10.05 6.54 1.86
N TYR A 135 10.52 5.90 0.78
CA TYR A 135 9.69 5.11 -0.10
C TYR A 135 10.16 3.66 -0.20
N TYR A 136 9.20 2.76 -0.37
CA TYR A 136 9.40 1.42 -0.90
C TYR A 136 8.97 1.38 -2.37
N LEU A 137 9.60 0.48 -3.14
CA LEU A 137 9.02 0.00 -4.39
C LEU A 137 7.93 -1.02 -4.04
N LEU A 138 6.71 -0.77 -4.48
CA LEU A 138 5.59 -1.69 -4.42
C LEU A 138 5.55 -2.53 -5.68
N ILE A 139 5.51 -3.84 -5.53
CA ILE A 139 5.51 -4.82 -6.62
C ILE A 139 4.15 -5.50 -6.67
N ARG A 140 3.48 -5.43 -7.82
CA ARG A 140 2.16 -6.07 -8.00
C ARG A 140 1.89 -6.37 -9.48
N GLY A 141 1.17 -7.46 -9.72
CA GLY A 141 0.84 -7.89 -11.09
C GLY A 141 -0.05 -6.92 -11.88
N ASP A 142 -0.77 -6.01 -11.22
CA ASP A 142 -1.61 -4.99 -11.86
C ASP A 142 -0.95 -3.59 -11.89
N GLY A 143 0.33 -3.49 -11.53
CA GLY A 143 1.13 -2.27 -11.59
C GLY A 143 2.07 -2.14 -10.40
N ASN A 144 3.30 -1.69 -10.68
CA ASN A 144 4.25 -1.30 -9.65
C ASN A 144 4.22 0.22 -9.46
N GLY A 145 4.79 0.69 -8.37
CA GLY A 145 4.98 2.10 -8.09
C GLY A 145 5.64 2.30 -6.74
N TYR A 146 5.62 3.52 -6.21
CA TYR A 146 6.28 3.85 -4.96
C TYR A 146 5.26 4.12 -3.87
N VAL A 147 5.54 3.68 -2.65
CA VAL A 147 4.67 3.89 -1.49
C VAL A 147 5.51 4.36 -0.32
N LYS A 148 4.98 5.27 0.51
CA LYS A 148 5.72 5.76 1.67
C LYS A 148 5.92 4.63 2.68
N LYS A 149 7.12 4.51 3.26
CA LYS A 149 7.43 3.49 4.29
C LYS A 149 6.52 3.64 5.51
N SER A 150 6.11 4.86 5.85
CA SER A 150 5.16 5.15 6.94
C SER A 150 3.73 4.67 6.67
N GLU A 151 3.40 4.38 5.41
CA GLU A 151 2.07 3.91 4.96
C GLU A 151 2.06 2.40 4.67
N VAL A 152 3.09 1.67 5.14
CA VAL A 152 3.24 0.23 5.01
C VAL A 152 3.56 -0.39 6.36
N THR A 153 3.08 -1.62 6.60
CA THR A 153 3.42 -2.39 7.80
C THR A 153 3.51 -3.88 7.53
N GLU A 154 4.50 -4.54 8.12
CA GLU A 154 4.57 -6.02 8.17
C GLU A 154 3.60 -6.60 9.24
N GLY A 155 3.07 -5.75 10.13
CA GLY A 155 2.21 -6.14 11.24
C GLY A 155 0.70 -6.12 10.93
N LEU A 156 -0.09 -5.81 11.96
CA LEU A 156 -1.53 -5.57 11.81
C LEU A 156 -1.78 -4.15 11.31
N SER A 157 -2.62 -4.01 10.28
CA SER A 157 -3.10 -2.71 9.81
C SER A 157 -3.99 -2.04 10.86
N ARG A 158 -4.29 -0.75 10.65
CA ARG A 158 -5.16 0.00 11.57
C ARG A 158 -6.56 -0.61 11.63
N ASN A 159 -7.14 -0.98 10.49
CA ASN A 159 -8.44 -1.64 10.43
C ASN A 159 -8.42 -2.97 11.20
N GLN A 160 -7.35 -3.75 11.07
CA GLN A 160 -7.22 -5.04 11.76
C GLN A 160 -7.15 -4.87 13.29
N ARG A 161 -6.42 -3.86 13.78
CA ARG A 161 -6.36 -3.54 15.22
C ARG A 161 -7.74 -3.13 15.76
N VAL A 162 -8.46 -2.27 15.03
CA VAL A 162 -9.80 -1.83 15.42
C VAL A 162 -10.80 -2.99 15.38
N ALA A 163 -10.75 -3.83 14.34
CA ALA A 163 -11.61 -5.01 14.24
C ALA A 163 -11.41 -5.99 15.41
N LEU A 164 -10.18 -6.21 15.85
CA LEU A 164 -9.89 -7.03 17.04
C LEU A 164 -10.51 -6.42 18.31
N ALA A 165 -10.35 -5.11 18.52
CA ALA A 165 -10.93 -4.44 19.69
C ALA A 165 -12.46 -4.51 19.72
N VAL A 166 -13.12 -4.23 18.59
CA VAL A 166 -14.59 -4.29 18.46
C VAL A 166 -15.09 -5.72 18.68
N THR A 167 -14.39 -6.72 18.16
CA THR A 167 -14.75 -8.14 18.35
C THR A 167 -14.70 -8.50 19.83
N LEU A 168 -13.64 -8.09 20.54
CA LEU A 168 -13.48 -8.39 21.96
C LEU A 168 -14.57 -7.72 22.82
N ILE A 169 -14.89 -6.45 22.53
CA ILE A 169 -15.98 -5.74 23.21
C ILE A 169 -17.32 -6.43 22.95
N SER A 170 -17.59 -6.82 21.71
CA SER A 170 -18.84 -7.50 21.33
C SER A 170 -19.01 -8.82 22.08
N VAL A 171 -17.95 -9.61 22.20
CA VAL A 171 -17.97 -10.87 22.97
C VAL A 171 -18.25 -10.62 24.45
N VAL A 172 -17.63 -9.61 25.07
CA VAL A 172 -17.88 -9.25 26.47
C VAL A 172 -19.31 -8.78 26.67
N CYS A 173 -19.84 -7.96 25.77
CA CYS A 173 -21.25 -7.52 25.82
C CYS A 173 -22.21 -8.71 25.72
N VAL A 174 -21.97 -9.64 24.81
CA VAL A 174 -22.80 -10.86 24.66
C VAL A 174 -22.76 -11.69 25.95
N ILE A 175 -21.57 -11.95 26.51
CA ILE A 175 -21.43 -12.68 27.78
C ILE A 175 -22.16 -11.96 28.91
N GLY A 176 -22.04 -10.64 29.00
CA GLY A 176 -22.73 -9.82 29.99
C GLY A 176 -24.26 -9.93 29.88
N ILE A 177 -24.80 -9.86 28.67
CA ILE A 177 -26.24 -10.03 28.41
C ILE A 177 -26.70 -11.43 28.84
N PHE A 178 -25.97 -12.48 28.48
CA PHE A 178 -26.30 -13.85 28.90
C PHE A 178 -26.24 -14.02 30.43
N ALA A 179 -25.23 -13.44 31.09
CA ALA A 179 -25.12 -13.46 32.54
C ALA A 179 -26.29 -12.73 33.22
N LEU A 180 -26.71 -11.58 32.68
CA LEU A 180 -27.88 -10.84 33.18
C LEU A 180 -29.17 -11.66 33.02
N ILE A 181 -29.41 -12.26 31.86
CA ILE A 181 -30.56 -13.14 31.60
C ILE A 181 -30.56 -14.31 32.59
N TYR A 182 -29.40 -14.94 32.80
CA TYR A 182 -29.26 -16.06 33.74
C TYR A 182 -29.61 -15.65 35.18
N VAL A 183 -29.09 -14.51 35.65
CA VAL A 183 -29.38 -14.00 37.00
C VAL A 183 -30.85 -13.65 37.17
N GLN A 184 -31.48 -13.01 36.17
CA GLN A 184 -32.91 -12.68 36.20
C GLN A 184 -33.77 -13.94 36.31
N ARG A 185 -33.57 -14.93 35.43
CA ARG A 185 -34.30 -16.20 35.46
C ARG A 185 -34.10 -16.96 36.77
N ASN A 186 -32.90 -16.92 37.33
CA ASN A 186 -32.63 -17.59 38.60
C ASN A 186 -33.33 -16.89 39.78
N LYS A 187 -33.38 -15.55 39.79
CA LYS A 187 -34.15 -14.79 40.80
C LYS A 187 -35.64 -15.13 40.74
N GLU A 188 -36.21 -15.19 39.54
CA GLU A 188 -37.60 -15.59 39.31
C GLU A 188 -37.87 -17.02 39.77
N TYR A 189 -36.99 -17.97 39.41
CA TYR A 189 -37.10 -19.36 39.84
C TYR A 189 -37.05 -19.51 41.37
N ILE A 190 -36.14 -18.80 42.04
CA ILE A 190 -36.04 -18.82 43.50
C ILE A 190 -37.28 -18.19 44.14
N ALA A 191 -37.80 -17.09 43.58
CA ALA A 191 -39.02 -16.45 44.06
C ALA A 191 -40.24 -17.39 43.92
N ALA A 192 -40.41 -18.02 42.76
CA ALA A 192 -41.47 -19.00 42.50
C ALA A 192 -41.37 -20.21 43.45
N ARG A 193 -40.15 -20.73 43.68
CA ARG A 193 -39.92 -21.85 44.61
C ARG A 193 -40.25 -21.49 46.06
N LYS A 194 -39.91 -20.27 46.51
CA LYS A 194 -40.27 -19.78 47.85
C LYS A 194 -41.79 -19.62 47.99
N ALA A 195 -42.47 -19.06 46.99
CA ALA A 195 -43.93 -18.93 46.98
C ALA A 195 -44.63 -20.29 47.08
N ARG A 196 -44.22 -21.27 46.27
CA ARG A 196 -44.76 -22.64 46.31
C ARG A 196 -44.56 -23.32 47.67
N ARG A 197 -43.38 -23.16 48.29
CA ARG A 197 -43.10 -23.70 49.63
C ARG A 197 -44.00 -23.07 50.70
N ASN A 198 -44.27 -21.77 50.62
CA ASN A 198 -45.14 -21.08 51.57
C ASN A 198 -46.62 -21.46 51.40
N ALA A 199 -47.09 -21.64 50.16
CA ALA A 199 -48.44 -22.14 49.88
C ALA A 199 -48.67 -23.53 50.49
N LEU A 200 -47.73 -24.45 50.30
CA LEU A 200 -47.79 -25.80 50.89
C LEU A 200 -47.86 -25.78 52.43
N LYS A 201 -47.11 -24.88 53.08
CA LYS A 201 -47.14 -24.73 54.55
C LYS A 201 -48.45 -24.17 55.07
N LYS A 202 -49.18 -23.40 54.26
CA LYS A 202 -50.46 -22.78 54.65
C LYS A 202 -51.68 -23.69 54.40
N GLY A 203 -51.50 -24.87 53.79
CA GLY A 203 -52.61 -25.78 53.50
C GLY A 203 -53.63 -25.24 52.49
N THR A 204 -53.28 -24.18 51.75
CA THR A 204 -54.11 -23.63 50.68
C THR A 204 -53.80 -24.35 49.37
N ASP A 205 -54.80 -25.02 48.80
CA ASP A 205 -54.72 -25.64 47.48
C ASP A 205 -54.35 -24.61 46.40
N LEU A 206 -53.47 -25.02 45.50
CA LEU A 206 -52.98 -24.19 44.39
C LEU A 206 -54.12 -24.00 43.36
N PRO A 207 -54.32 -22.79 42.80
CA PRO A 207 -55.25 -22.63 41.69
C PRO A 207 -54.69 -23.36 40.45
N GLU A 208 -55.60 -24.08 39.76
CA GLU A 208 -55.37 -24.84 38.52
C GLU A 208 -54.82 -23.97 37.37
#